data_AF-A0A3R6MFM2-F1
#
_entry.id   AF-A0A3R6MFM2-F1
#
_cell.length_a   1.000
_cell.length_b   1.000
_cell.length_c   1.000
_cell.angle_alpha   90.00
_cell.angle_beta   90.00
_cell.angle_gamma   90.00
#
_symmetry.space_group_name_H-M   'P 1'
#
loop_
_entity.id
_entity.type
_entity.pdbx_description
1 polymer ?
#
loop_
_entity_poly.entity_id
_entity_poly.type
_entity_poly.pdbx_seq_one_letter_code
_entity_poly.pdbx_strand_id
1 'polypeptide(L)'
;MSNFEPLSKAQLKIFGVAELHQTYWKEFCDACYGHFGFETNEIRTYEQKYETFCRCKCFITEEDGYEEKLLAVTEEDLRQLKNLQDWFYTLNESVDIIPTLYMFIRRIWTIKAKLKNDCQLISYICPRCKNIDYNQYLLNDNYRFTQKAVNWQSIKEVIKNSTDYALLKEMMNKEAFDKYTEDFEHLEEPENGISFMYNPVEESISTIVDLILEEQISTFNFELKELIAVLPKSNDCPNGSELKAFLFRLFMSYEESLSEIKLMLEEYPSPLNFVEMQKERNNLIQKFSETNLGKHWIQWMEYKDGIKHVAHYFMRHRNDFTEKEERDFFFTLDKIAIINDILMGECKKYWLEIEYPDEWFTMETTDNIEVTSDNAVIPQNCTEAIVKVMEPKFTLTNKVVMNSRKQIVKAASVIDLTTNVQVALLMAIGIEVKAIRPGTKCIDFIRALIGIGVIKYSDEKAIKNMADGMNRKLHGTKKKNKKVLPLPPKHIQWKEIDKTIGDAIYKAMTTEKL
;
A
#
# COMPACT_ATOMS: atom_id res chain seq x y z
N MET A 1 -5.99 -12.25 31.17
CA MET A 1 -5.19 -11.67 30.06
C MET A 1 -5.52 -10.19 29.99
N SER A 2 -4.58 -9.31 29.63
CA SER A 2 -4.93 -7.90 29.39
C SER A 2 -5.83 -7.84 28.17
N ASN A 3 -7.00 -7.21 28.31
CA ASN A 3 -7.95 -7.09 27.22
C ASN A 3 -7.44 -6.16 26.13
N PHE A 4 -7.90 -6.40 24.90
CA PHE A 4 -7.62 -5.54 23.77
C PHE A 4 -8.04 -4.10 24.05
N GLU A 5 -7.12 -3.15 23.89
CA GLU A 5 -7.37 -1.71 24.00
C GLU A 5 -7.29 -1.07 22.60
N PRO A 6 -8.42 -0.66 22.01
CA PRO A 6 -8.43 0.01 20.72
C PRO A 6 -7.87 1.43 20.87
N LEU A 7 -7.36 1.99 19.78
CA LEU A 7 -7.11 3.42 19.73
C LEU A 7 -8.41 4.20 19.88
N SER A 8 -8.35 5.36 20.55
CA SER A 8 -9.47 6.29 20.62
C SER A 8 -9.86 6.80 19.24
N LYS A 9 -11.09 7.30 19.07
CA LYS A 9 -11.57 7.87 17.79
C LYS A 9 -10.66 8.98 17.25
N ALA A 10 -10.10 9.81 18.12
CA ALA A 10 -9.14 10.85 17.74
C ALA A 10 -7.83 10.24 17.24
N GLN A 11 -7.29 9.24 17.95
CA GLN A 11 -6.08 8.53 17.53
C GLN A 11 -6.28 7.75 16.23
N LEU A 12 -7.45 7.12 16.02
CA LEU A 12 -7.77 6.45 14.75
C LEU A 12 -7.79 7.43 13.58
N LYS A 13 -8.25 8.67 13.78
CA LYS A 13 -8.20 9.71 12.75
C LYS A 13 -6.77 10.15 12.42
N ILE A 14 -5.88 10.15 13.41
CA ILE A 14 -4.50 10.61 13.28
C ILE A 14 -3.58 9.50 12.73
N PHE A 15 -3.73 8.27 13.21
CA PHE A 15 -2.85 7.15 12.90
C PHE A 15 -3.48 6.13 11.94
N GLY A 16 -4.78 6.22 11.67
CA GLY A 16 -5.46 5.42 10.65
C GLY A 16 -5.17 5.95 9.25
N VAL A 17 -4.11 5.43 8.63
CA VAL A 17 -3.71 5.83 7.27
C VAL A 17 -4.61 5.25 6.16
N ALA A 18 -5.65 4.48 6.50
CA ALA A 18 -6.57 3.87 5.53
C ALA A 18 -7.28 4.91 4.65
N GLU A 19 -7.72 6.03 5.23
CA GLU A 19 -8.36 7.12 4.46
C GLU A 19 -7.36 7.83 3.54
N LEU A 20 -6.09 7.98 3.97
CA LEU A 20 -5.03 8.53 3.14
C LEU A 20 -4.71 7.60 1.97
N HIS A 21 -4.63 6.29 2.22
CA HIS A 21 -4.55 5.29 1.17
C HIS A 21 -5.75 5.47 0.24
N GLN A 22 -7.00 5.27 0.66
CA GLN A 22 -8.15 5.39 -0.25
C GLN A 22 -8.20 6.70 -1.07
N THR A 23 -7.82 7.82 -0.47
CA THR A 23 -7.86 9.15 -1.11
C THR A 23 -6.76 9.33 -2.15
N TYR A 24 -5.51 8.98 -1.82
CA TYR A 24 -4.34 9.31 -2.65
C TYR A 24 -3.75 8.10 -3.38
N TRP A 25 -4.23 6.90 -3.06
CA TRP A 25 -3.73 5.65 -3.61
C TRP A 25 -3.94 5.54 -5.11
N LYS A 26 -5.08 6.03 -5.62
CA LYS A 26 -5.30 6.06 -7.07
C LYS A 26 -4.26 6.91 -7.80
N GLU A 27 -3.99 8.12 -7.30
CA GLU A 27 -3.01 9.03 -7.89
C GLU A 27 -1.58 8.48 -7.77
N PHE A 28 -1.27 7.87 -6.63
CA PHE A 28 0.01 7.20 -6.39
C PHE A 28 0.21 5.97 -7.28
N CYS A 29 -0.77 5.08 -7.35
CA CYS A 29 -0.75 3.92 -8.24
C CYS A 29 -0.70 4.35 -9.70
N ASP A 30 -1.55 5.24 -10.18
CA ASP A 30 -1.51 5.62 -11.60
C ASP A 30 -0.15 6.25 -11.98
N ALA A 31 0.52 6.94 -11.04
CA ALA A 31 1.88 7.45 -11.21
C ALA A 31 2.99 6.37 -11.14
N CYS A 32 2.86 5.37 -10.25
CA CYS A 32 3.90 4.36 -10.03
C CYS A 32 3.70 3.07 -10.85
N TYR A 33 2.47 2.71 -11.20
CA TYR A 33 2.09 1.45 -11.85
C TYR A 33 2.57 1.38 -13.30
N GLY A 34 2.52 2.50 -14.04
CA GLY A 34 3.17 2.60 -15.34
C GLY A 34 4.71 2.58 -15.26
N HIS A 35 5.29 2.91 -14.10
CA HIS A 35 6.74 3.01 -13.88
C HIS A 35 7.40 1.67 -13.52
N PHE A 36 6.69 0.78 -12.82
CA PHE A 36 7.14 -0.61 -12.58
C PHE A 36 6.93 -1.55 -13.78
N GLY A 37 6.62 -1.01 -14.97
CA GLY A 37 6.49 -1.79 -16.20
C GLY A 37 5.19 -2.59 -16.33
N PHE A 38 4.17 -2.34 -15.50
CA PHE A 38 2.88 -3.01 -15.66
C PHE A 38 2.09 -2.40 -16.81
N GLU A 39 1.49 -3.25 -17.65
CA GLU A 39 0.65 -2.80 -18.75
C GLU A 39 -0.53 -1.96 -18.23
N THR A 40 -0.56 -0.69 -18.62
CA THR A 40 -1.62 0.26 -18.24
C THR A 40 -2.99 -0.10 -18.84
N ASN A 41 -3.01 -1.06 -19.77
CA ASN A 41 -4.19 -1.49 -20.51
C ASN A 41 -4.95 -2.65 -19.83
N GLU A 42 -4.39 -3.28 -18.80
CA GLU A 42 -5.10 -4.31 -18.06
C GLU A 42 -6.18 -3.68 -17.16
N ILE A 43 -7.43 -4.13 -17.35
CA ILE A 43 -8.57 -3.79 -16.49
C ILE A 43 -8.40 -4.55 -15.16
N ARG A 44 -7.42 -4.16 -14.34
CA ARG A 44 -7.27 -4.62 -12.96
C ARG A 44 -8.03 -3.68 -12.02
N THR A 45 -8.70 -4.26 -11.02
CA THR A 45 -9.28 -3.47 -9.93
C THR A 45 -8.17 -2.78 -9.13
N TYR A 46 -8.48 -1.68 -8.45
CA TYR A 46 -7.48 -0.95 -7.67
C TYR A 46 -6.88 -1.79 -6.52
N GLU A 47 -7.64 -2.74 -5.96
CA GLU A 47 -7.15 -3.72 -4.99
C GLU A 47 -6.13 -4.68 -5.63
N GLN A 48 -6.37 -5.15 -6.85
CA GLN A 48 -5.41 -6.01 -7.57
C GLN A 48 -4.11 -5.26 -7.91
N LYS A 49 -4.19 -3.96 -8.19
CA LYS A 49 -3.00 -3.11 -8.41
C LYS A 49 -2.20 -2.93 -7.12
N TYR A 50 -2.86 -2.77 -5.97
CA TYR A 50 -2.20 -2.72 -4.67
C TYR A 50 -1.51 -4.05 -4.32
N GLU A 51 -2.22 -5.15 -4.48
CA GLU A 51 -1.69 -6.51 -4.28
C GLU A 51 -0.48 -6.77 -5.19
N THR A 52 -0.54 -6.33 -6.45
CA THR A 52 0.60 -6.42 -7.39
C THR A 52 1.76 -5.53 -6.94
N PHE A 53 1.53 -4.28 -6.55
CA PHE A 53 2.57 -3.39 -6.04
C PHE A 53 3.26 -3.94 -4.78
N CYS A 54 2.48 -4.50 -3.84
CA CYS A 54 3.01 -5.17 -2.65
C CYS A 54 3.80 -6.45 -2.99
N ARG A 55 3.42 -7.18 -4.06
CA ARG A 55 4.12 -8.38 -4.55
C ARG A 55 5.39 -8.07 -5.34
N CYS A 56 5.38 -7.04 -6.17
CA CYS A 56 6.47 -6.72 -7.10
C CYS A 56 7.66 -5.97 -6.47
N LYS A 57 7.60 -5.63 -5.18
CA LYS A 57 8.81 -5.32 -4.40
C LYS A 57 9.71 -6.54 -4.19
N CYS A 58 9.17 -7.75 -4.39
CA CYS A 58 9.95 -8.99 -4.53
C CYS A 58 9.77 -9.52 -5.97
N PHE A 59 10.58 -9.04 -6.91
CA PHE A 59 10.78 -9.82 -8.14
C PHE A 59 11.65 -11.03 -7.80
N ILE A 60 11.01 -12.19 -7.67
CA ILE A 60 11.66 -13.46 -7.95
C ILE A 60 11.17 -13.84 -9.33
N THR A 61 12.00 -13.63 -10.35
CA THR A 61 11.75 -14.29 -11.63
C THR A 61 12.02 -15.79 -11.41
N GLU A 62 10.99 -16.61 -11.63
CA GLU A 62 11.05 -18.07 -11.46
C GLU A 62 12.12 -18.73 -12.34
N GLU A 63 12.69 -18.00 -13.32
CA GLU A 63 13.67 -18.53 -14.26
C GLU A 63 15.13 -18.46 -13.78
N ASP A 64 15.51 -17.57 -12.85
CA ASP A 64 16.94 -17.35 -12.52
C ASP A 64 17.30 -17.30 -11.02
N GLY A 65 16.35 -17.37 -10.09
CA GLY A 65 16.64 -17.40 -8.65
C GLY A 65 17.38 -16.16 -8.12
N TYR A 66 17.36 -15.05 -8.86
CA TYR A 66 18.01 -13.79 -8.52
C TYR A 66 17.02 -12.89 -7.78
N GLU A 67 17.32 -12.54 -6.52
CA GLU A 67 16.63 -11.43 -5.84
C GLU A 67 17.13 -10.12 -6.46
N GLU A 68 16.35 -9.48 -7.33
CA GLU A 68 16.59 -8.07 -7.70
C GLU A 68 16.17 -7.16 -6.54
N LYS A 69 16.95 -7.20 -5.45
CA LYS A 69 16.93 -6.14 -4.44
C LYS A 69 17.61 -4.91 -5.06
N LEU A 70 16.85 -3.81 -5.17
CA LEU A 70 17.29 -2.44 -5.47
C LEU A 70 17.62 -2.14 -6.95
N LEU A 71 16.62 -1.60 -7.65
CA LEU A 71 16.74 -1.00 -8.99
C LEU A 71 17.57 0.31 -9.04
N ALA A 72 18.24 0.70 -7.94
CA ALA A 72 18.97 1.96 -7.83
C ALA A 72 20.47 1.79 -8.12
N VAL A 73 21.07 2.77 -8.80
CA VAL A 73 22.50 2.83 -9.06
C VAL A 73 23.25 3.21 -7.78
N THR A 74 24.23 2.39 -7.41
CA THR A 74 25.11 2.69 -6.27
C THR A 74 26.41 3.32 -6.75
N GLU A 75 27.08 4.08 -5.87
CA GLU A 75 28.44 4.56 -6.14
C GLU A 75 29.41 3.40 -6.40
N GLU A 76 29.19 2.27 -5.71
CA GLU A 76 29.96 1.05 -5.89
C GLU A 76 29.78 0.45 -7.28
N ASP A 77 28.56 0.42 -7.82
CA ASP A 77 28.31 -0.04 -9.19
C ASP A 77 29.14 0.77 -10.20
N LEU A 78 29.15 2.09 -10.07
CA LEU A 78 29.88 3.01 -10.95
C LEU A 78 31.40 2.87 -10.79
N ARG A 79 31.88 2.72 -9.55
CA ARG A 79 33.30 2.49 -9.25
C ARG A 79 33.79 1.17 -9.83
N GLN A 80 33.02 0.10 -9.70
CA GLN A 80 33.34 -1.20 -10.29
C GLN A 80 33.38 -1.14 -11.81
N LEU A 81 32.42 -0.44 -12.44
CA LEU A 81 32.42 -0.24 -13.88
C LEU A 81 33.68 0.51 -14.36
N LYS A 82 34.12 1.53 -13.60
CA LYS A 82 35.35 2.26 -13.89
C LYS A 82 36.61 1.39 -13.77
N ASN A 83 36.72 0.61 -12.70
CA ASN A 83 37.82 -0.34 -12.54
C ASN A 83 37.83 -1.38 -13.68
N LEU A 84 36.65 -1.82 -14.13
CA LEU A 84 36.51 -2.75 -15.25
C LEU A 84 36.94 -2.12 -16.57
N GLN A 85 36.59 -0.84 -16.81
CA GLN A 85 37.09 -0.07 -17.96
C GLN A 85 38.62 0.02 -17.95
N ASP A 86 39.21 0.41 -16.82
CA ASP A 86 40.66 0.56 -16.70
C ASP A 86 41.37 -0.76 -16.95
N TRP A 87 40.89 -1.85 -16.34
CA TRP A 87 41.42 -3.18 -16.58
C TRP A 87 41.27 -3.63 -18.04
N PHE A 88 40.10 -3.41 -18.66
CA PHE A 88 39.88 -3.75 -20.07
C PHE A 88 40.88 -3.03 -20.99
N TYR A 89 41.18 -1.76 -20.73
CA TYR A 89 42.16 -1.03 -21.52
C TYR A 89 43.61 -1.44 -21.27
N THR A 90 43.93 -2.16 -20.19
CA THR A 90 45.26 -2.77 -20.02
C THR A 90 45.51 -4.00 -20.89
N LEU A 91 44.45 -4.59 -21.49
CA LEU A 91 44.60 -5.77 -22.34
C LEU A 91 45.46 -5.49 -23.57
N ASN A 92 46.43 -6.37 -23.81
CA ASN A 92 47.43 -6.30 -24.86
C ASN A 92 47.50 -7.58 -25.71
N GLU A 93 46.64 -8.57 -25.44
CA GLU A 93 46.56 -9.84 -26.16
C GLU A 93 45.13 -10.10 -26.65
N SER A 94 44.99 -10.80 -27.78
CA SER A 94 43.70 -10.97 -28.47
C SER A 94 42.81 -12.08 -27.91
N VAL A 95 43.38 -13.08 -27.22
CA VAL A 95 42.69 -14.36 -26.96
C VAL A 95 41.46 -14.21 -26.05
N ASP A 96 41.47 -13.26 -25.12
CA ASP A 96 40.37 -13.04 -24.17
C ASP A 96 39.60 -11.72 -24.40
N ILE A 97 39.82 -11.04 -25.54
CA ILE A 97 39.29 -9.68 -25.75
C ILE A 97 37.76 -9.66 -25.85
N ILE A 98 37.15 -10.63 -26.55
CA ILE A 98 35.70 -10.68 -26.77
C ILE A 98 34.94 -11.09 -25.50
N PRO A 99 35.32 -12.16 -24.77
CA PRO A 99 34.71 -12.47 -23.49
C PRO A 99 34.83 -11.32 -22.49
N THR A 100 35.99 -10.64 -22.46
CA THR A 100 36.20 -9.52 -21.54
C THR A 100 35.38 -8.29 -21.94
N LEU A 101 35.32 -7.96 -23.23
CA LEU A 101 34.45 -6.90 -23.74
C LEU A 101 33.00 -7.20 -23.35
N TYR A 102 32.55 -8.43 -23.53
CA TYR A 102 31.19 -8.83 -23.15
C TYR A 102 30.91 -8.61 -21.67
N MET A 103 31.83 -8.98 -20.77
CA MET A 103 31.67 -8.70 -19.33
C MET A 103 31.53 -7.19 -19.05
N PHE A 104 32.32 -6.37 -19.75
CA PHE A 104 32.25 -4.91 -19.63
C PHE A 104 30.93 -4.35 -20.14
N ILE A 105 30.51 -4.74 -21.35
CA ILE A 105 29.25 -4.29 -21.97
C ILE A 105 28.03 -4.76 -21.17
N ARG A 106 28.04 -6.00 -20.68
CA ARG A 106 26.97 -6.52 -19.82
C ARG A 106 26.83 -5.69 -18.55
N ARG A 107 27.94 -5.29 -17.94
CA ARG A 107 27.92 -4.40 -16.76
C ARG A 107 27.38 -3.02 -17.11
N ILE A 108 27.72 -2.46 -18.28
CA ILE A 108 27.12 -1.23 -18.79
C ILE A 108 25.60 -1.39 -18.89
N TRP A 109 25.09 -2.44 -19.55
CA TRP A 109 23.65 -2.66 -19.70
C TRP A 109 22.91 -2.77 -18.37
N THR A 110 23.45 -3.52 -17.41
CA THR A 110 22.87 -3.62 -16.07
C THR A 110 22.77 -2.25 -15.40
N ILE A 111 23.81 -1.43 -15.50
CA ILE A 111 23.82 -0.10 -14.86
C ILE A 111 22.90 0.86 -15.61
N LYS A 112 22.85 0.83 -16.94
CA LYS A 112 21.92 1.63 -17.76
C LYS A 112 20.46 1.38 -17.37
N ALA A 113 20.09 0.12 -17.17
CA ALA A 113 18.75 -0.23 -16.69
C ALA A 113 18.44 0.45 -15.34
N LYS A 114 19.39 0.42 -14.39
CA LYS A 114 19.28 1.15 -13.11
C LYS A 114 19.19 2.67 -13.28
N LEU A 115 20.06 3.25 -14.13
CA LEU A 115 20.09 4.70 -14.40
C LEU A 115 18.74 5.20 -14.92
N LYS A 116 18.16 4.51 -15.91
CA LYS A 116 16.85 4.86 -16.48
C LYS A 116 15.75 4.84 -15.42
N ASN A 117 15.76 3.84 -14.54
CA ASN A 117 14.80 3.72 -13.44
C ASN A 117 14.99 4.87 -12.43
N ASP A 118 16.23 5.15 -12.03
CA ASP A 118 16.55 6.23 -11.09
C ASP A 118 16.17 7.60 -11.64
N CYS A 119 16.49 7.91 -12.90
CA CYS A 119 16.14 9.18 -13.54
C CYS A 119 14.64 9.46 -13.44
N GLN A 120 13.84 8.44 -13.72
CA GLN A 120 12.40 8.53 -13.62
C GLN A 120 11.97 8.67 -12.16
N LEU A 121 12.44 7.82 -11.26
CA LEU A 121 12.07 7.80 -9.84
C LEU A 121 12.40 9.10 -9.11
N ILE A 122 13.59 9.66 -9.33
CA ILE A 122 14.08 10.90 -8.69
C ILE A 122 13.07 12.05 -8.85
N SER A 123 12.43 12.15 -10.02
CA SER A 123 11.42 13.18 -10.29
C SER A 123 10.16 13.06 -9.43
N TYR A 124 9.83 11.85 -8.94
CA TYR A 124 8.68 11.58 -8.08
C TYR A 124 9.03 11.68 -6.60
N ILE A 125 10.21 11.17 -6.23
CA ILE A 125 10.57 11.01 -4.83
C ILE A 125 11.31 12.22 -4.29
N CYS A 126 11.92 13.06 -5.12
CA CYS A 126 12.71 14.22 -4.69
C CYS A 126 13.68 13.83 -3.54
N PRO A 127 14.69 12.96 -3.81
CA PRO A 127 15.55 12.42 -2.76
C PRO A 127 16.40 13.52 -2.10
N ARG A 128 17.15 13.19 -1.03
CA ARG A 128 18.10 14.19 -0.49
C ARG A 128 19.18 14.47 -1.53
N CYS A 129 19.63 15.72 -1.57
CA CYS A 129 20.82 16.10 -2.32
C CYS A 129 22.03 15.36 -1.72
N LYS A 130 22.66 14.50 -2.52
CA LYS A 130 23.93 13.87 -2.17
C LYS A 130 25.05 14.67 -2.82
N ASN A 131 26.12 14.92 -2.06
CA ASN A 131 27.30 15.60 -2.58
C ASN A 131 28.25 14.59 -3.25
N ILE A 132 27.75 13.90 -4.28
CA ILE A 132 28.53 12.95 -5.09
C ILE A 132 28.76 13.61 -6.45
N ASP A 133 30.02 13.74 -6.84
CA ASP A 133 30.35 14.17 -8.19
C ASP A 133 30.25 12.97 -9.13
N TYR A 134 29.09 12.80 -9.77
CA TYR A 134 28.86 11.71 -10.71
C TYR A 134 29.65 11.88 -12.03
N ASN A 135 30.16 13.08 -12.34
CA ASN A 135 30.93 13.30 -13.58
C ASN A 135 32.23 12.48 -13.60
N GLN A 136 32.80 12.18 -12.43
CA GLN A 136 34.01 11.36 -12.34
C GLN A 136 33.81 9.92 -12.85
N TYR A 137 32.55 9.45 -12.95
CA TYR A 137 32.23 8.10 -13.43
C TYR A 137 31.93 8.05 -14.94
N LEU A 138 31.98 9.17 -15.66
CA LEU A 138 31.86 9.18 -17.11
C LEU A 138 32.96 8.31 -17.73
N LEU A 139 32.56 7.32 -18.52
CA LEU A 139 33.47 6.40 -19.19
C LEU A 139 34.29 7.14 -20.26
N ASN A 140 35.58 6.81 -20.38
CA ASN A 140 36.43 7.39 -21.41
C ASN A 140 36.04 6.87 -22.80
N ASP A 141 35.72 7.78 -23.72
CA ASP A 141 35.34 7.53 -25.12
C ASP A 141 36.49 7.82 -26.12
N ASN A 142 37.64 8.30 -25.65
CA ASN A 142 38.75 8.69 -26.50
C ASN A 142 39.74 7.55 -26.78
N TYR A 143 39.57 6.40 -26.14
CA TYR A 143 40.51 5.29 -26.27
C TYR A 143 40.12 4.39 -27.44
N ARG A 144 41.06 4.19 -28.37
CA ARG A 144 40.87 3.34 -29.56
C ARG A 144 41.90 2.21 -29.58
N PHE A 145 41.43 0.97 -29.63
CA PHE A 145 42.28 -0.22 -29.76
C PHE A 145 42.97 -0.28 -31.11
N THR A 146 42.36 0.28 -32.16
CA THR A 146 42.98 0.47 -33.48
C THR A 146 44.26 1.31 -33.43
N GLN A 147 44.44 2.15 -32.39
CA GLN A 147 45.65 2.95 -32.18
C GLN A 147 46.73 2.22 -31.36
N LYS A 148 46.44 1.05 -30.79
CA LYS A 148 47.44 0.23 -30.09
C LYS A 148 48.36 -0.46 -31.11
N ALA A 149 49.67 -0.38 -30.85
CA ALA A 149 50.67 -1.16 -31.60
C ALA A 149 50.66 -2.64 -31.15
N VAL A 150 49.54 -3.34 -31.37
CA VAL A 150 49.33 -4.74 -31.01
C VAL A 150 48.83 -5.50 -32.24
N ASN A 151 49.36 -6.71 -32.46
CA ASN A 151 48.94 -7.56 -33.57
C ASN A 151 47.64 -8.30 -33.20
N TRP A 152 46.51 -7.63 -33.37
CA TRP A 152 45.19 -8.19 -33.15
C TRP A 152 44.81 -9.16 -34.27
N GLN A 153 44.12 -10.25 -33.94
CA GLN A 153 43.59 -11.21 -34.91
C GLN A 153 42.59 -10.55 -35.87
N SER A 154 42.45 -11.12 -37.07
CA SER A 154 41.39 -10.70 -37.98
C SER A 154 40.02 -11.15 -37.47
N ILE A 155 38.98 -10.44 -37.88
CA ILE A 155 37.60 -10.78 -37.55
C ILE A 155 37.29 -12.21 -38.00
N LYS A 156 37.75 -12.59 -39.20
CA LYS A 156 37.63 -13.95 -39.76
C LYS A 156 38.22 -15.04 -38.88
N GLU A 157 39.32 -14.77 -38.17
CA GLU A 157 39.90 -15.72 -37.23
C GLU A 157 39.10 -15.81 -35.93
N VAL A 158 38.63 -14.68 -35.41
CA VAL A 158 37.85 -14.61 -34.16
C VAL A 158 36.49 -15.29 -34.30
N ILE A 159 35.77 -15.04 -35.40
CA ILE A 159 34.42 -15.60 -35.61
C ILE A 159 34.41 -17.13 -35.87
N LYS A 160 35.58 -17.76 -36.08
CA LYS A 160 35.68 -19.23 -36.12
C LYS A 160 35.40 -19.85 -34.75
N ASN A 161 35.64 -19.11 -33.67
CA ASN A 161 35.22 -19.51 -32.34
C ASN A 161 33.72 -19.26 -32.19
N SER A 162 32.94 -20.33 -32.01
CA SER A 162 31.49 -20.25 -31.86
C SER A 162 31.05 -19.42 -30.66
N THR A 163 31.88 -19.34 -29.61
CA THR A 163 31.61 -18.52 -28.42
C THR A 163 31.75 -17.04 -28.74
N ASP A 164 32.88 -16.64 -29.33
CA ASP A 164 33.13 -15.24 -29.65
C ASP A 164 32.13 -14.71 -30.70
N TYR A 165 31.77 -15.54 -31.69
CA TYR A 165 30.71 -15.24 -32.64
C TYR A 165 29.38 -14.93 -31.93
N ALA A 166 28.98 -15.76 -30.97
CA ALA A 166 27.72 -15.57 -30.24
C ALA A 166 27.75 -14.29 -29.40
N LEU A 167 28.86 -14.02 -28.71
CA LEU A 167 29.01 -12.82 -27.87
C LEU A 167 29.02 -11.54 -28.71
N LEU A 168 29.69 -11.52 -29.86
CA LEU A 168 29.67 -10.39 -30.78
C LEU A 168 28.25 -10.11 -31.30
N LYS A 169 27.52 -11.17 -31.64
CA LYS A 169 26.12 -11.07 -32.10
C LYS A 169 25.19 -10.49 -31.03
N GLU A 170 25.48 -10.73 -29.76
CA GLU A 170 24.72 -10.18 -28.65
C GLU A 170 25.04 -8.69 -28.41
N MET A 171 26.31 -8.29 -28.55
CA MET A 171 26.76 -6.91 -28.30
C MET A 171 26.48 -5.93 -29.45
N MET A 172 26.34 -6.43 -30.67
CA MET A 172 26.17 -5.61 -31.88
C MET A 172 24.72 -5.60 -32.36
N ASN A 173 24.30 -4.49 -32.95
CA ASN A 173 23.08 -4.50 -33.74
C ASN A 173 23.24 -5.38 -34.99
N LYS A 174 22.12 -5.93 -35.50
CA LYS A 174 22.13 -6.91 -36.59
C LYS A 174 22.81 -6.40 -37.85
N GLU A 175 22.54 -5.15 -38.24
CA GLU A 175 23.10 -4.55 -39.46
C GLU A 175 24.62 -4.42 -39.39
N ALA A 176 25.15 -3.92 -38.26
CA ALA A 176 26.59 -3.84 -38.03
C ALA A 176 27.23 -5.22 -37.95
N PHE A 177 26.58 -6.18 -37.27
CA PHE A 177 27.08 -7.54 -37.19
C PHE A 177 27.21 -8.17 -38.58
N ASP A 178 26.14 -8.14 -39.38
CA ASP A 178 26.12 -8.70 -40.73
C ASP A 178 27.19 -8.00 -41.60
N LYS A 179 27.26 -6.66 -41.56
CA LYS A 179 28.26 -5.86 -42.30
C LYS A 179 29.71 -6.28 -42.04
N TYR A 180 30.08 -6.54 -40.79
CA TYR A 180 31.48 -6.81 -40.43
C TYR A 180 31.84 -8.30 -40.39
N THR A 181 30.84 -9.21 -40.38
CA THR A 181 31.08 -10.66 -40.23
C THR A 181 30.74 -11.48 -41.48
N GLU A 182 30.09 -10.90 -42.49
CA GLU A 182 29.90 -11.54 -43.79
C GLU A 182 31.22 -11.59 -44.58
N ASP A 183 31.68 -12.81 -44.91
CA ASP A 183 32.89 -13.05 -45.70
C ASP A 183 32.59 -12.81 -47.20
N PHE A 184 32.36 -11.56 -47.56
CA PHE A 184 32.05 -11.13 -48.92
C PHE A 184 32.80 -9.85 -49.29
N GLU A 185 33.35 -9.78 -50.51
CA GLU A 185 34.02 -8.58 -51.00
C GLU A 185 33.00 -7.50 -51.36
N HIS A 186 33.17 -6.32 -50.78
CA HIS A 186 32.44 -5.12 -51.13
C HIS A 186 33.31 -4.22 -52.02
N LEU A 187 32.66 -3.54 -52.97
CA LEU A 187 33.29 -2.48 -53.73
C LEU A 187 33.16 -1.18 -52.91
N GLU A 188 34.27 -0.65 -52.41
CA GLU A 188 34.28 0.69 -51.80
C GLU A 188 34.65 1.73 -52.85
N GLU A 189 33.88 2.83 -52.91
CA GLU A 189 34.16 3.99 -53.77
C GLU A 189 34.35 5.24 -52.90
N PRO A 190 35.58 5.49 -52.40
CA PRO A 190 35.86 6.70 -51.64
C PRO A 190 35.77 7.96 -52.52
N GLU A 191 35.69 9.13 -51.87
CA GLU A 191 35.55 10.44 -52.53
C GLU A 191 36.67 10.77 -53.54
N ASN A 192 37.80 10.06 -53.46
CA ASN A 192 38.93 10.17 -54.39
C ASN A 192 38.73 9.38 -55.70
N GLY A 193 37.62 8.66 -55.87
CA GLY A 193 37.17 8.06 -57.13
C GLY A 193 37.92 6.79 -57.56
N ILE A 194 38.71 6.18 -56.68
CA ILE A 194 39.42 4.92 -56.96
C ILE A 194 38.71 3.80 -56.21
N SER A 195 37.93 3.00 -56.94
CA SER A 195 37.23 1.85 -56.37
C SER A 195 38.22 0.73 -56.03
N PHE A 196 38.06 0.08 -54.88
CA PHE A 196 38.81 -1.13 -54.52
C PHE A 196 37.89 -2.17 -53.89
N MET A 197 38.28 -3.45 -54.02
CA MET A 197 37.61 -4.55 -53.34
C MET A 197 38.12 -4.65 -51.91
N TYR A 198 37.21 -4.74 -50.97
CA TYR A 198 37.48 -4.77 -49.56
C TYR A 198 36.57 -5.79 -48.88
N ASN A 199 37.15 -6.62 -48.03
CA ASN A 199 36.42 -7.61 -47.26
C ASN A 199 36.49 -7.25 -45.78
N PRO A 200 35.38 -6.84 -45.15
CA PRO A 200 35.35 -6.44 -43.74
C PRO A 200 35.90 -7.49 -42.79
N VAL A 201 35.74 -8.79 -43.08
CA VAL A 201 36.23 -9.84 -42.16
C VAL A 201 37.75 -9.95 -42.10
N GLU A 202 38.45 -9.37 -43.07
CA GLU A 202 39.92 -9.32 -43.09
C GLU A 202 40.47 -8.18 -42.21
N GLU A 203 39.60 -7.28 -41.71
CA GLU A 203 40.01 -6.29 -40.72
C GLU A 203 40.36 -6.90 -39.37
N SER A 204 41.10 -6.11 -38.59
CA SER A 204 41.39 -6.40 -37.20
C SER A 204 40.11 -6.43 -36.36
N ILE A 205 40.02 -7.39 -35.43
CA ILE A 205 38.94 -7.41 -34.43
C ILE A 205 38.86 -6.12 -33.60
N SER A 206 39.96 -5.37 -33.50
CA SER A 206 39.98 -4.06 -32.83
C SER A 206 39.01 -3.05 -33.44
N THR A 207 38.69 -3.13 -34.74
CA THR A 207 37.67 -2.28 -35.36
C THR A 207 36.29 -2.55 -34.74
N ILE A 208 35.89 -3.82 -34.63
CA ILE A 208 34.62 -4.20 -34.02
C ILE A 208 34.59 -3.80 -32.54
N VAL A 209 35.68 -4.02 -31.80
CA VAL A 209 35.79 -3.60 -30.39
C VAL A 209 35.58 -2.09 -30.27
N ASP A 210 36.26 -1.28 -31.09
CA ASP A 210 36.14 0.18 -31.06
C ASP A 210 34.73 0.66 -31.42
N LEU A 211 34.05 0.00 -32.37
CA LEU A 211 32.65 0.29 -32.74
C LEU A 211 31.68 0.01 -31.59
N ILE A 212 31.79 -1.16 -30.96
CA ILE A 212 30.94 -1.53 -29.81
C ILE A 212 31.17 -0.55 -28.66
N LEU A 213 32.42 -0.25 -28.33
CA LEU A 213 32.74 0.69 -27.27
C LEU A 213 32.14 2.08 -27.53
N GLU A 214 32.29 2.60 -28.74
CA GLU A 214 31.77 3.92 -29.11
C GLU A 214 30.26 4.02 -28.90
N GLU A 215 29.50 3.04 -29.38
CA GLU A 215 28.04 3.01 -29.22
C GLU A 215 27.63 2.87 -27.74
N GLN A 216 28.23 1.92 -27.03
CA GLN A 216 27.82 1.60 -25.66
C GLN A 216 28.25 2.67 -24.65
N ILE A 217 29.48 3.20 -24.78
CA ILE A 217 30.00 4.25 -23.90
C ILE A 217 29.28 5.58 -24.13
N SER A 218 29.06 5.97 -25.39
CA SER A 218 28.36 7.23 -25.69
C SER A 218 26.95 7.23 -25.11
N THR A 219 26.22 6.14 -25.29
CA THR A 219 24.86 5.99 -24.75
C THR A 219 24.86 5.95 -23.22
N PHE A 220 25.79 5.22 -22.59
CA PHE A 220 25.93 5.21 -21.13
C PHE A 220 26.22 6.62 -20.57
N ASN A 221 27.19 7.32 -21.16
CA ASN A 221 27.56 8.67 -20.73
C ASN A 221 26.41 9.67 -20.91
N PHE A 222 25.59 9.49 -21.94
CA PHE A 222 24.36 10.27 -22.12
C PHE A 222 23.37 10.02 -20.98
N GLU A 223 23.03 8.76 -20.69
CA GLU A 223 22.10 8.39 -19.61
C GLU A 223 22.60 8.82 -18.23
N LEU A 224 23.91 8.72 -17.96
CA LEU A 224 24.50 9.22 -16.71
C LEU A 224 24.39 10.76 -16.61
N LYS A 225 24.53 11.49 -17.71
CA LYS A 225 24.30 12.95 -17.73
C LYS A 225 22.83 13.30 -17.51
N GLU A 226 21.90 12.51 -18.04
CA GLU A 226 20.47 12.68 -17.72
C GLU A 226 20.21 12.50 -16.23
N LEU A 227 20.82 11.49 -15.59
CA LEU A 227 20.75 11.31 -14.14
C LEU A 227 21.26 12.56 -13.40
N ILE A 228 22.44 13.04 -13.77
CA ILE A 228 23.05 14.25 -13.19
C ILE A 228 22.12 15.46 -13.32
N ALA A 229 21.41 15.59 -14.44
CA ALA A 229 20.51 16.70 -14.68
C ALA A 229 19.26 16.68 -13.78
N VAL A 230 18.75 15.50 -13.45
CA VAL A 230 17.54 15.35 -12.61
C VAL A 230 17.84 15.25 -11.12
N LEU A 231 19.08 14.93 -10.74
CA LEU A 231 19.49 14.86 -9.34
C LEU A 231 19.24 16.21 -8.63
N PRO A 232 18.71 16.17 -7.39
CA PRO A 232 18.41 17.38 -6.64
C PRO A 232 19.71 18.12 -6.30
N LYS A 233 19.78 19.39 -6.69
CA LYS A 233 20.91 20.30 -6.41
C LYS A 233 20.86 20.92 -5.02
N SER A 234 19.70 20.81 -4.37
CA SER A 234 19.44 21.24 -3.00
C SER A 234 18.36 20.33 -2.42
N ASN A 235 18.18 20.36 -1.10
CA ASN A 235 17.10 19.60 -0.47
C ASN A 235 15.72 20.26 -0.62
N ASP A 236 15.64 21.42 -1.27
CA ASP A 236 14.39 22.13 -1.48
C ASP A 236 13.52 21.37 -2.47
N CYS A 237 12.28 21.08 -2.06
CA CYS A 237 11.31 20.45 -2.91
C CYS A 237 10.74 21.46 -3.93
N PRO A 238 10.60 21.09 -5.22
CA PRO A 238 9.92 21.93 -6.19
C PRO A 238 8.51 22.31 -5.74
N ASN A 239 8.11 23.57 -5.96
CA ASN A 239 6.78 24.04 -5.59
C ASN A 239 5.69 23.17 -6.25
N GLY A 240 4.78 22.62 -5.45
CA GLY A 240 3.65 21.82 -5.92
C GLY A 240 3.91 20.31 -5.98
N SER A 241 5.14 19.84 -5.74
CA SER A 241 5.43 18.40 -5.66
C SER A 241 5.52 17.86 -4.24
N GLU A 242 5.34 18.70 -3.21
CA GLU A 242 5.56 18.33 -1.81
C GLU A 242 4.67 17.15 -1.37
N LEU A 243 3.37 17.22 -1.67
CA LEU A 243 2.41 16.17 -1.30
C LEU A 243 2.76 14.83 -1.94
N LYS A 244 3.08 14.84 -3.24
CA LYS A 244 3.40 13.64 -4.01
C LYS A 244 4.67 12.97 -3.48
N ALA A 245 5.72 13.75 -3.26
CA ALA A 245 6.99 13.25 -2.72
C ALA A 245 6.86 12.74 -1.28
N PHE A 246 6.03 13.39 -0.45
CA PHE A 246 5.75 12.95 0.90
C PHE A 246 4.98 11.62 0.94
N LEU A 247 3.89 11.51 0.17
CA LEU A 247 3.08 10.30 0.09
C LEU A 247 3.89 9.11 -0.45
N PHE A 248 4.79 9.35 -1.40
CA PHE A 248 5.68 8.29 -1.88
C PHE A 248 6.51 7.68 -0.75
N ARG A 249 7.11 8.52 0.11
CA ARG A 249 7.89 8.03 1.26
C ARG A 249 7.03 7.27 2.25
N LEU A 250 5.83 7.80 2.54
CA LEU A 250 4.87 7.19 3.44
C LEU A 250 4.49 5.78 2.98
N PHE A 251 4.27 5.57 1.69
CA PHE A 251 3.89 4.26 1.16
C PHE A 251 5.09 3.32 0.97
N MET A 252 6.30 3.84 0.82
CA MET A 252 7.49 3.00 0.66
C MET A 252 8.03 2.39 1.97
N SER A 253 7.78 3.01 3.13
CA SER A 253 8.22 2.49 4.44
C SER A 253 7.55 1.17 4.85
N TYR A 254 6.44 0.83 4.20
CA TYR A 254 5.61 -0.36 4.46
C TYR A 254 6.38 -1.68 4.58
N GLU A 255 7.33 -1.91 3.67
CA GLU A 255 8.02 -3.20 3.54
C GLU A 255 8.97 -3.47 4.71
N GLU A 256 9.74 -2.46 5.12
CA GLU A 256 10.64 -2.55 6.25
C GLU A 256 9.83 -2.77 7.54
N SER A 257 8.72 -2.03 7.71
CA SER A 257 7.88 -2.11 8.93
C SER A 257 7.22 -3.47 9.08
N LEU A 258 6.65 -4.01 7.99
CA LEU A 258 5.99 -5.31 8.00
C LEU A 258 6.96 -6.44 8.37
N SER A 259 8.21 -6.37 7.91
CA SER A 259 9.23 -7.38 8.20
C SER A 259 9.54 -7.45 9.70
N GLU A 260 9.69 -6.31 10.38
CA GLU A 260 9.89 -6.29 11.83
C GLU A 260 8.65 -6.75 12.60
N ILE A 261 7.44 -6.45 12.10
CA ILE A 261 6.19 -6.89 12.74
C ILE A 261 6.01 -8.40 12.61
N LYS A 262 6.42 -9.01 11.49
CA LYS A 262 6.43 -10.48 11.33
C LYS A 262 7.36 -11.13 12.35
N LEU A 263 8.57 -10.60 12.53
CA LEU A 263 9.49 -11.09 13.56
C LEU A 263 8.87 -10.99 14.96
N MET A 264 8.17 -9.90 15.26
CA MET A 264 7.47 -9.73 16.54
C MET A 264 6.32 -10.75 16.73
N LEU A 265 5.60 -11.13 15.67
CA LEU A 265 4.57 -12.18 15.73
C LEU A 265 5.17 -13.55 16.04
N GLU A 266 6.38 -13.82 15.55
CA GLU A 266 7.12 -15.08 15.73
C GLU A 266 7.83 -15.17 17.07
N GLU A 267 8.23 -14.03 17.66
CA GLU A 267 9.02 -13.96 18.89
C GLU A 267 8.27 -14.47 20.14
N TYR A 268 6.94 -14.31 20.17
CA TYR A 268 6.11 -14.71 21.31
C TYR A 268 4.96 -15.64 20.90
N PRO A 269 4.61 -16.66 21.72
CA PRO A 269 3.44 -17.49 21.46
C PRO A 269 2.15 -16.68 21.65
N SER A 270 1.12 -16.96 20.84
CA SER A 270 -0.24 -16.46 21.08
C SER A 270 -0.73 -16.89 22.47
N PRO A 271 -1.36 -16.01 23.28
CA PRO A 271 -1.81 -14.64 22.98
C PRO A 271 -0.77 -13.54 23.30
N LEU A 272 0.40 -13.91 23.80
CA LEU A 272 1.37 -12.98 24.40
C LEU A 272 1.92 -12.00 23.35
N ASN A 273 2.09 -12.45 22.10
CA ASN A 273 2.46 -11.59 20.98
C ASN A 273 1.51 -10.39 20.82
N PHE A 274 0.20 -10.56 20.93
CA PHE A 274 -0.75 -9.46 20.79
C PHE A 274 -0.69 -8.46 21.96
N VAL A 275 -0.44 -8.94 23.18
CA VAL A 275 -0.24 -8.07 24.35
C VAL A 275 1.02 -7.23 24.20
N GLU A 276 2.12 -7.85 23.76
CA GLU A 276 3.37 -7.15 23.50
C GLU A 276 3.24 -6.18 22.31
N MET A 277 2.51 -6.56 21.26
CA MET A 277 2.17 -5.65 20.16
C MET A 277 1.38 -4.43 20.61
N GLN A 278 0.39 -4.60 21.49
CA GLN A 278 -0.37 -3.47 22.03
C GLN A 278 0.53 -2.52 22.84
N LYS A 279 1.44 -3.08 23.66
CA LYS A 279 2.43 -2.28 24.39
C LYS A 279 3.36 -1.53 23.44
N GLU A 280 3.84 -2.21 22.39
CA GLU A 280 4.73 -1.58 21.42
C GLU A 280 4.02 -0.48 20.63
N ARG A 281 2.78 -0.70 20.19
CA ARG A 281 1.96 0.35 19.56
C ARG A 281 1.85 1.58 20.46
N ASN A 282 1.53 1.39 21.74
CA ASN A 282 1.37 2.50 22.69
C ASN A 282 2.72 3.22 22.94
N ASN A 283 3.82 2.47 23.04
CA ASN A 283 5.19 3.00 23.15
C ASN A 283 5.59 3.82 21.92
N LEU A 284 5.31 3.31 20.71
CA LEU A 284 5.57 3.98 19.45
C LEU A 284 4.77 5.28 19.34
N ILE A 285 3.48 5.30 19.72
CA ILE A 285 2.66 6.52 19.75
C ILE A 285 3.26 7.56 20.70
N GLN A 286 3.67 7.13 21.90
CA GLN A 286 4.30 8.04 22.87
C GLN A 286 5.58 8.65 22.28
N LYS A 287 6.52 7.81 21.83
CA LYS A 287 7.79 8.27 21.22
C LYS A 287 7.54 9.19 20.03
N PHE A 288 6.62 8.83 19.15
CA PHE A 288 6.25 9.64 18.00
C PHE A 288 5.77 11.04 18.42
N SER A 289 4.89 11.11 19.43
CA SER A 289 4.35 12.37 19.95
C SER A 289 5.39 13.26 20.65
N GLU A 290 6.55 12.73 21.02
CA GLU A 290 7.64 13.49 21.61
C GLU A 290 8.51 14.17 20.54
N THR A 291 8.55 13.64 19.32
CA THR A 291 9.32 14.19 18.19
C THR A 291 8.70 15.47 17.60
N ASN A 292 9.51 16.33 17.00
CA ASN A 292 9.02 17.55 16.33
C ASN A 292 8.09 17.23 15.15
N LEU A 293 8.48 16.25 14.32
CA LEU A 293 7.68 15.81 13.18
C LEU A 293 6.37 15.14 13.61
N GLY A 294 6.41 14.31 14.65
CA GLY A 294 5.21 13.65 15.16
C GLY A 294 4.24 14.60 15.85
N LYS A 295 4.71 15.62 16.58
CA LYS A 295 3.86 16.71 17.09
C LYS A 295 3.16 17.44 15.94
N HIS A 296 3.90 17.76 14.89
CA HIS A 296 3.34 18.42 13.71
C HIS A 296 2.30 17.54 13.01
N TRP A 297 2.58 16.24 12.84
CA TRP A 297 1.61 15.28 12.31
C TRP A 297 0.32 15.25 13.12
N ILE A 298 0.41 15.03 14.44
CA ILE A 298 -0.74 14.93 15.35
C ILE A 298 -1.59 16.21 15.28
N GLN A 299 -0.93 17.38 15.30
CA GLN A 299 -1.61 18.67 15.26
C GLN A 299 -2.44 18.86 13.98
N TRP A 300 -1.94 18.43 12.82
CA TRP A 300 -2.55 18.74 11.54
C TRP A 300 -3.47 17.65 11.01
N MET A 301 -3.24 16.38 11.34
CA MET A 301 -4.05 15.27 10.84
C MET A 301 -5.49 15.22 11.39
N GLU A 302 -5.80 16.02 12.41
CA GLU A 302 -7.18 16.24 12.84
C GLU A 302 -8.03 17.01 11.82
N TYR A 303 -7.42 17.69 10.85
CA TYR A 303 -8.09 18.52 9.85
C TYR A 303 -8.19 17.83 8.48
N LYS A 304 -9.26 18.13 7.73
CA LYS A 304 -9.58 17.49 6.43
C LYS A 304 -8.46 17.60 5.38
N ASP A 305 -7.70 18.68 5.38
CA ASP A 305 -6.56 18.91 4.47
C ASP A 305 -5.20 18.85 5.20
N GLY A 306 -5.17 18.29 6.41
CA GLY A 306 -3.98 18.24 7.27
C GLY A 306 -2.74 17.68 6.59
N ILE A 307 -2.92 16.61 5.80
CA ILE A 307 -1.84 15.95 5.07
C ILE A 307 -1.09 16.88 4.11
N LYS A 308 -1.77 17.86 3.49
CA LYS A 308 -1.12 18.84 2.61
C LYS A 308 -0.21 19.77 3.40
N HIS A 309 -0.65 20.19 4.58
CA HIS A 309 0.14 21.01 5.48
C HIS A 309 1.36 20.25 6.02
N VAL A 310 1.16 19.01 6.46
CA VAL A 310 2.25 18.13 6.90
C VAL A 310 3.27 17.94 5.78
N ALA A 311 2.83 17.61 4.57
CA ALA A 311 3.73 17.40 3.44
C ALA A 311 4.51 18.68 3.09
N HIS A 312 3.83 19.82 3.07
CA HIS A 312 4.47 21.11 2.81
C HIS A 312 5.51 21.45 3.89
N TYR A 313 5.17 21.28 5.18
CA TYR A 313 6.09 21.51 6.28
C TYR A 313 7.31 20.58 6.20
N PHE A 314 7.07 19.27 6.06
CA PHE A 314 8.11 18.25 5.98
C PHE A 314 9.10 18.53 4.83
N MET A 315 8.58 18.80 3.64
CA MET A 315 9.42 18.98 2.45
C MET A 315 10.17 20.32 2.44
N ARG A 316 9.67 21.35 3.14
CA ARG A 316 10.32 22.67 3.26
C ARG A 316 11.35 22.76 4.38
N HIS A 317 11.12 22.04 5.46
CA HIS A 317 12.01 22.02 6.64
C HIS A 317 12.94 20.81 6.60
N ARG A 318 13.10 20.18 5.43
CA ARG A 318 13.85 18.94 5.27
C ARG A 318 15.31 19.05 5.71
N ASN A 319 15.89 20.25 5.57
CA ASN A 319 17.24 20.58 6.05
C ASN A 319 17.36 20.65 7.58
N ASP A 320 16.24 20.78 8.28
CA ASP A 320 16.20 20.90 9.74
C ASP A 320 16.18 19.53 10.43
N PHE A 321 16.11 18.44 9.65
CA PHE A 321 16.08 17.06 10.14
C PHE A 321 17.27 16.27 9.60
N THR A 322 17.62 15.19 10.29
CA THR A 322 18.57 14.16 9.81
C THR A 322 17.87 13.11 8.96
N GLU A 323 18.62 12.36 8.13
CA GLU A 323 18.06 11.22 7.38
C GLU A 323 17.44 10.16 8.29
N LYS A 324 18.03 10.01 9.48
CA LYS A 324 17.51 9.10 10.51
C LYS A 324 16.16 9.58 11.02
N GLU A 325 16.01 10.86 11.36
CA GLU A 325 14.72 11.41 11.81
C GLU A 325 13.63 11.32 10.73
N GLU A 326 13.97 11.54 9.45
CA GLU A 326 13.03 11.31 8.35
C GLU A 326 12.56 9.85 8.30
N ARG A 327 13.51 8.92 8.36
CA ARG A 327 13.23 7.48 8.29
C ARG A 327 12.40 7.03 9.48
N ASP A 328 12.84 7.36 10.69
CA ASP A 328 12.18 7.00 11.94
C ASP A 328 10.75 7.54 11.99
N PHE A 329 10.50 8.73 11.43
CA PHE A 329 9.15 9.31 11.33
C PHE A 329 8.18 8.41 10.53
N PHE A 330 8.54 8.06 9.28
CA PHE A 330 7.66 7.24 8.44
C PHE A 330 7.53 5.81 8.98
N PHE A 331 8.65 5.24 9.41
CA PHE A 331 8.70 3.88 9.94
C PHE A 331 7.87 3.70 11.21
N THR A 332 7.96 4.67 12.13
CA THR A 332 7.17 4.64 13.37
C THR A 332 5.68 4.78 13.07
N LEU A 333 5.30 5.70 12.18
CA LEU A 333 3.91 5.93 11.80
C LEU A 333 3.28 4.68 11.16
N ASP A 334 4.01 4.06 10.26
CA ASP A 334 3.57 2.89 9.51
C ASP A 334 3.48 1.64 10.40
N LYS A 335 4.45 1.43 11.31
CA LYS A 335 4.33 0.40 12.34
C LYS A 335 3.11 0.56 13.23
N ILE A 336 2.83 1.79 13.70
CA ILE A 336 1.64 2.06 14.50
C ILE A 336 0.38 1.64 13.74
N ALA A 337 0.30 1.97 12.45
CA ALA A 337 -0.84 1.61 11.60
C ALA A 337 -0.96 0.09 11.41
N ILE A 338 0.11 -0.60 11.02
CA ILE A 338 0.10 -2.05 10.77
C ILE A 338 -0.24 -2.82 12.06
N ILE A 339 0.42 -2.49 13.18
CA ILE A 339 0.14 -3.14 14.46
C ILE A 339 -1.32 -2.89 14.86
N ASN A 340 -1.83 -1.67 14.69
CA ASN A 340 -3.23 -1.39 15.00
C ASN A 340 -4.20 -2.21 14.13
N ASP A 341 -3.96 -2.31 12.82
CA ASP A 341 -4.78 -3.09 11.91
C ASP A 341 -4.74 -4.59 12.28
N ILE A 342 -3.58 -5.13 12.65
CA ILE A 342 -3.47 -6.51 13.17
C ILE A 342 -4.30 -6.68 14.44
N LEU A 343 -4.13 -5.80 15.44
CA LEU A 343 -4.87 -5.91 16.70
C LEU A 343 -6.39 -5.79 16.50
N MET A 344 -6.84 -5.12 15.42
CA MET A 344 -8.24 -4.96 15.01
C MET A 344 -8.79 -6.11 14.15
N GLY A 345 -7.98 -7.13 13.80
CA GLY A 345 -8.43 -8.25 12.97
C GLY A 345 -8.27 -8.06 11.46
N GLU A 346 -7.62 -6.97 11.03
CA GLU A 346 -7.48 -6.58 9.63
C GLU A 346 -6.18 -7.10 8.97
N CYS A 347 -5.53 -8.10 9.59
CA CYS A 347 -4.23 -8.63 9.17
C CYS A 347 -4.19 -9.20 7.75
N LYS A 348 -5.35 -9.59 7.19
CA LYS A 348 -5.47 -10.09 5.81
C LYS A 348 -5.02 -9.08 4.76
N LYS A 349 -5.12 -7.77 5.05
CA LYS A 349 -4.59 -6.70 4.18
C LYS A 349 -3.08 -6.84 3.93
N TYR A 350 -2.40 -7.53 4.82
CA TYR A 350 -0.95 -7.68 4.85
C TYR A 350 -0.51 -9.11 4.53
N TRP A 351 -1.41 -9.97 4.05
CA TRP A 351 -1.13 -11.38 3.73
C TRP A 351 -0.66 -12.19 4.95
N LEU A 352 -1.11 -11.78 6.14
CA LEU A 352 -0.82 -12.48 7.37
C LEU A 352 -2.00 -13.37 7.75
N GLU A 353 -1.73 -14.66 7.92
CA GLU A 353 -2.65 -15.62 8.49
C GLU A 353 -2.39 -15.70 9.99
N ILE A 354 -3.26 -15.08 10.78
CA ILE A 354 -3.11 -14.97 12.22
C ILE A 354 -4.32 -15.61 12.89
N GLU A 355 -4.08 -16.61 13.74
CA GLU A 355 -5.09 -17.16 14.63
C GLU A 355 -5.22 -16.28 15.87
N TYR A 356 -6.38 -15.63 16.01
CA TYR A 356 -6.68 -14.79 17.17
C TYR A 356 -7.13 -15.65 18.35
N PRO A 357 -6.70 -15.33 19.58
CA PRO A 357 -7.19 -15.99 20.78
C PRO A 357 -8.71 -15.91 20.88
N ASP A 358 -9.34 -17.01 21.30
CA ASP A 358 -10.73 -17.01 21.74
C ASP A 358 -10.85 -15.93 22.82
N GLU A 359 -11.72 -14.93 22.61
CA GLU A 359 -11.92 -13.75 23.46
C GLU A 359 -11.04 -12.51 23.16
N TRP A 360 -10.14 -12.51 22.16
CA TRP A 360 -9.29 -11.33 21.86
C TRP A 360 -10.08 -10.04 21.62
N PHE A 361 -11.18 -10.13 20.87
CA PHE A 361 -12.05 -8.98 20.56
C PHE A 361 -13.09 -8.69 21.66
N THR A 362 -13.02 -9.38 22.80
CA THR A 362 -13.94 -9.14 23.91
C THR A 362 -13.34 -8.07 24.84
N MET A 363 -13.91 -6.87 24.80
CA MET A 363 -13.48 -5.76 25.65
C MET A 363 -14.00 -5.90 27.09
N GLU A 364 -13.13 -5.77 28.09
CA GLU A 364 -13.57 -5.40 29.43
C GLU A 364 -14.12 -3.98 29.38
N THR A 365 -15.37 -3.84 29.82
CA THR A 365 -16.09 -2.57 29.75
C THR A 365 -15.67 -1.64 30.86
N THR A 366 -14.62 -0.86 30.61
CA THR A 366 -14.52 0.51 31.13
C THR A 366 -15.18 1.47 30.14
N ASP A 367 -15.65 2.59 30.67
CA ASP A 367 -16.79 3.32 30.15
C ASP A 367 -16.65 3.87 28.72
N ASN A 368 -17.77 3.79 27.97
CA ASN A 368 -18.08 4.53 26.75
C ASN A 368 -17.16 4.32 25.53
N ILE A 369 -17.42 3.26 24.76
CA ILE A 369 -17.01 3.22 23.34
C ILE A 369 -18.23 2.90 22.46
N GLU A 370 -18.50 3.81 21.53
CA GLU A 370 -19.44 3.66 20.43
C GLU A 370 -19.02 2.47 19.56
N VAL A 371 -19.92 1.50 19.40
CA VAL A 371 -19.74 0.39 18.46
C VAL A 371 -20.09 0.91 17.07
N THR A 372 -19.13 0.94 16.15
CA THR A 372 -19.41 0.99 14.71
C THR A 372 -18.43 0.11 13.95
N SER A 373 -18.95 -0.89 13.24
CA SER A 373 -18.33 -1.48 12.05
C SER A 373 -19.19 -1.15 10.82
N ASP A 374 -18.51 -0.97 9.68
CA ASP A 374 -19.00 -0.77 8.30
C ASP A 374 -19.50 0.63 7.89
N ASN A 375 -18.57 1.43 7.34
CA ASN A 375 -18.60 2.22 6.09
C ASN A 375 -19.93 2.76 5.49
N ALA A 376 -20.91 3.15 6.31
CA ALA A 376 -21.95 4.09 5.92
C ALA A 376 -21.92 5.25 6.91
N VAL A 377 -21.80 6.49 6.41
CA VAL A 377 -21.96 7.69 7.25
C VAL A 377 -23.35 7.64 7.87
N ILE A 378 -23.45 7.19 9.12
CA ILE A 378 -24.70 7.13 9.87
C ILE A 378 -25.25 8.56 9.93
N PRO A 379 -26.44 8.83 9.37
CA PRO A 379 -26.98 10.18 9.35
C PRO A 379 -27.19 10.73 10.76
N GLN A 380 -26.94 12.02 10.97
CA GLN A 380 -27.03 12.68 12.28
C GLN A 380 -28.38 12.46 12.99
N ASN A 381 -29.48 12.44 12.24
CA ASN A 381 -30.81 12.16 12.76
C ASN A 381 -30.98 10.74 13.32
N CYS A 382 -30.12 9.79 12.94
CA CYS A 382 -30.07 8.42 13.47
C CYS A 382 -29.28 8.38 14.79
N THR A 383 -28.17 9.10 14.88
CA THR A 383 -27.40 9.25 16.12
C THR A 383 -28.21 9.94 17.22
N GLU A 384 -28.95 11.01 16.88
CA GLU A 384 -29.84 11.72 17.81
C GLU A 384 -31.01 10.86 18.28
N ALA A 385 -31.51 9.97 17.40
CA ALA A 385 -32.61 9.07 17.75
C ALA A 385 -32.23 8.10 18.88
N ILE A 386 -30.96 7.73 19.02
CA ILE A 386 -30.51 6.81 20.09
C ILE A 386 -30.88 7.37 21.48
N VAL A 387 -30.50 8.61 21.76
CA VAL A 387 -30.77 9.28 23.06
C VAL A 387 -32.24 9.63 23.21
N LYS A 388 -32.94 9.89 22.10
CA LYS A 388 -34.38 10.17 22.11
C LYS A 388 -35.21 8.94 22.46
N VAL A 389 -34.78 7.76 22.02
CA VAL A 389 -35.56 6.52 22.05
C VAL A 389 -35.18 5.59 23.19
N MET A 390 -33.89 5.38 23.43
CA MET A 390 -33.41 4.37 24.37
C MET A 390 -33.10 5.01 25.72
N GLU A 391 -33.57 4.38 26.80
CA GLU A 391 -33.05 4.70 28.14
C GLU A 391 -31.62 4.17 28.26
N PRO A 392 -30.69 4.82 28.97
CA PRO A 392 -29.32 4.33 29.09
C PRO A 392 -29.22 2.94 29.75
N LYS A 393 -30.09 2.70 30.75
CA LYS A 393 -30.15 1.47 31.53
C LYS A 393 -31.61 1.18 31.90
N PHE A 394 -31.93 -0.09 32.15
CA PHE A 394 -33.20 -0.52 32.74
C PHE A 394 -32.94 -1.52 33.86
N THR A 395 -33.89 -1.66 34.78
CA THR A 395 -33.75 -2.51 35.97
C THR A 395 -34.70 -3.69 35.88
N LEU A 396 -34.14 -4.90 35.96
CA LEU A 396 -34.89 -6.14 36.00
C LEU A 396 -35.64 -6.27 37.34
N THR A 397 -36.61 -7.19 37.39
CA THR A 397 -37.39 -7.47 38.61
C THR A 397 -36.54 -7.97 39.78
N ASN A 398 -35.38 -8.59 39.49
CA ASN A 398 -34.39 -9.02 40.48
C ASN A 398 -33.40 -7.90 40.89
N LYS A 399 -33.66 -6.64 40.53
CA LYS A 399 -32.84 -5.43 40.79
C LYS A 399 -31.52 -5.35 40.01
N VAL A 400 -31.24 -6.27 39.09
CA VAL A 400 -30.09 -6.17 38.19
C VAL A 400 -30.29 -5.00 37.22
N VAL A 401 -29.25 -4.17 37.06
CA VAL A 401 -29.25 -3.04 36.14
C VAL A 401 -28.59 -3.43 34.83
N MET A 402 -29.35 -3.38 33.73
CA MET A 402 -28.94 -3.79 32.40
C MET A 402 -28.71 -2.58 31.50
N ASN A 403 -27.72 -2.65 30.60
CA ASN A 403 -27.51 -1.63 29.57
C ASN A 403 -28.49 -1.83 28.41
N SER A 404 -29.36 -0.86 28.16
CA SER A 404 -30.42 -1.00 27.15
C SER A 404 -29.87 -1.22 25.75
N ARG A 405 -28.80 -0.51 25.35
CA ARG A 405 -28.22 -0.63 24.00
C ARG A 405 -27.66 -2.03 23.78
N LYS A 406 -26.88 -2.55 24.73
CA LYS A 406 -26.33 -3.92 24.65
C LYS A 406 -27.43 -4.98 24.58
N GLN A 407 -28.46 -4.83 25.40
CA GLN A 407 -29.57 -5.78 25.41
C GLN A 407 -30.38 -5.72 24.12
N ILE A 408 -30.58 -4.54 23.53
CA ILE A 408 -31.25 -4.38 22.23
C ILE A 408 -30.43 -5.01 21.10
N VAL A 409 -29.10 -4.85 21.07
CA VAL A 409 -28.22 -5.52 20.10
C VAL A 409 -28.33 -7.04 20.23
N LYS A 410 -28.28 -7.57 21.47
CA LYS A 410 -28.43 -9.00 21.76
C LYS A 410 -29.80 -9.54 21.36
N ALA A 411 -30.86 -8.78 21.61
CA ALA A 411 -32.21 -9.17 21.21
C ALA A 411 -32.45 -9.04 19.70
N ALA A 412 -31.70 -8.17 19.03
CA ALA A 412 -31.73 -8.05 17.57
C ALA A 412 -31.06 -9.24 16.87
N SER A 413 -30.06 -9.89 17.47
CA SER A 413 -29.39 -11.06 16.87
C SER A 413 -30.24 -12.33 16.85
N VAL A 414 -31.34 -12.37 17.62
CA VAL A 414 -32.26 -13.52 17.68
C VAL A 414 -33.49 -13.38 16.78
N ILE A 415 -33.53 -12.34 15.94
CA ILE A 415 -34.66 -12.05 15.05
C ILE A 415 -34.23 -11.71 13.61
N ASP A 416 -35.15 -11.85 12.66
CA ASP A 416 -34.97 -11.40 11.29
C ASP A 416 -35.28 -9.90 11.14
N LEU A 417 -34.22 -9.10 11.08
CA LEU A 417 -34.27 -7.64 10.94
C LEU A 417 -34.78 -7.15 9.58
N THR A 418 -34.91 -8.02 8.58
CA THR A 418 -35.56 -7.66 7.30
C THR A 418 -37.09 -7.61 7.42
N THR A 419 -37.64 -8.16 8.50
CA THR A 419 -39.09 -8.23 8.72
C THR A 419 -39.59 -7.14 9.66
N ASN A 420 -40.48 -6.27 9.15
CA ASN A 420 -41.09 -5.21 9.95
C ASN A 420 -41.90 -5.75 11.16
N VAL A 421 -42.38 -7.00 11.10
CA VAL A 421 -43.12 -7.64 12.18
C VAL A 421 -42.19 -7.94 13.36
N GLN A 422 -41.04 -8.56 13.14
CA GLN A 422 -40.15 -8.92 14.25
C GLN A 422 -39.46 -7.69 14.85
N VAL A 423 -39.12 -6.69 14.04
CA VAL A 423 -38.61 -5.40 14.53
C VAL A 423 -39.65 -4.68 15.40
N ALA A 424 -40.95 -4.81 15.08
CA ALA A 424 -42.01 -4.32 15.96
C ALA A 424 -42.08 -5.07 17.29
N LEU A 425 -41.91 -6.40 17.29
CA LEU A 425 -41.89 -7.19 18.53
C LEU A 425 -40.70 -6.79 19.43
N LEU A 426 -39.53 -6.53 18.84
CA LEU A 426 -38.36 -6.01 19.56
C LEU A 426 -38.66 -4.65 20.21
N MET A 427 -39.31 -3.74 19.48
CA MET A 427 -39.72 -2.44 20.02
C MET A 427 -40.71 -2.60 21.19
N ALA A 428 -41.71 -3.48 21.06
CA ALA A 428 -42.71 -3.70 22.09
C ALA A 428 -42.10 -4.26 23.38
N ILE A 429 -41.19 -5.23 23.27
CA ILE A 429 -40.48 -5.78 24.43
C ILE A 429 -39.52 -4.76 25.03
N GLY A 430 -38.81 -3.99 24.22
CA GLY A 430 -37.96 -2.92 24.72
C GLY A 430 -38.74 -1.88 25.54
N ILE A 431 -39.98 -1.59 25.16
CA ILE A 431 -40.89 -0.74 25.97
C ILE A 431 -41.33 -1.49 27.23
N GLU A 432 -41.70 -2.76 27.14
CA GLU A 432 -42.14 -3.58 28.28
C GLU A 432 -41.08 -3.66 29.38
N VAL A 433 -39.81 -3.88 29.01
CA VAL A 433 -38.67 -3.95 29.96
C VAL A 433 -38.12 -2.57 30.32
N LYS A 434 -38.69 -1.48 29.79
CA LYS A 434 -38.28 -0.09 30.01
C LYS A 434 -36.89 0.27 29.45
N ALA A 435 -36.40 -0.50 28.48
CA ALA A 435 -35.20 -0.17 27.70
C ALA A 435 -35.47 0.92 26.64
N ILE A 436 -36.72 1.01 26.17
CA ILE A 436 -37.21 1.99 25.19
C ILE A 436 -38.23 2.90 25.86
N ARG A 437 -38.15 4.20 25.58
CA ARG A 437 -39.10 5.18 26.11
C ARG A 437 -40.53 4.96 25.61
N PRO A 438 -41.53 5.02 26.50
CA PRO A 438 -42.92 4.94 26.09
C PRO A 438 -43.28 6.10 25.15
N GLY A 439 -44.11 5.84 24.13
CA GLY A 439 -44.50 6.85 23.13
C GLY A 439 -43.47 7.07 22.01
N THR A 440 -42.39 6.28 21.97
CA THR A 440 -41.46 6.27 20.83
C THR A 440 -42.20 6.01 19.51
N LYS A 441 -41.90 6.79 18.47
CA LYS A 441 -42.40 6.56 17.11
C LYS A 441 -41.61 5.44 16.43
N CYS A 442 -42.26 4.56 15.67
CA CYS A 442 -41.56 3.46 14.95
C CYS A 442 -40.40 3.96 14.07
N ILE A 443 -40.57 5.12 13.42
CA ILE A 443 -39.52 5.73 12.60
C ILE A 443 -38.30 6.14 13.40
N ASP A 444 -38.51 6.68 14.61
CA ASP A 444 -37.42 7.06 15.51
C ASP A 444 -36.74 5.81 16.08
N PHE A 445 -37.49 4.74 16.33
CA PHE A 445 -36.91 3.46 16.76
C PHE A 445 -36.01 2.83 15.69
N ILE A 446 -36.44 2.82 14.41
CA ILE A 446 -35.60 2.32 13.31
C ILE A 446 -34.32 3.16 13.17
N ARG A 447 -34.45 4.49 13.24
CA ARG A 447 -33.30 5.40 13.24
C ARG A 447 -32.35 5.14 14.40
N ALA A 448 -32.88 4.85 15.59
CA ALA A 448 -32.06 4.47 16.73
C ALA A 448 -31.34 3.13 16.50
N LEU A 449 -32.00 2.13 15.89
CA LEU A 449 -31.37 0.85 15.51
C LEU A 449 -30.24 1.03 14.48
N ILE A 450 -30.44 1.92 13.49
CA ILE A 450 -29.38 2.31 12.54
C ILE A 450 -28.25 3.02 13.28
N GLY A 451 -28.58 3.93 14.20
CA GLY A 451 -27.62 4.67 15.01
C GLY A 451 -26.73 3.79 15.90
N ILE A 452 -27.24 2.64 16.37
CA ILE A 452 -26.46 1.65 17.13
C ILE A 452 -25.88 0.51 16.27
N GLY A 453 -25.94 0.63 14.94
CA GLY A 453 -25.34 -0.34 14.01
C GLY A 453 -26.10 -1.67 13.86
N VAL A 454 -27.34 -1.77 14.35
CA VAL A 454 -28.15 -3.00 14.24
C VAL A 454 -28.76 -3.15 12.84
N ILE A 455 -29.14 -2.05 12.18
CA ILE A 455 -29.73 -2.05 10.83
C ILE A 455 -28.85 -1.22 9.90
N LYS A 456 -28.55 -1.74 8.70
CA LYS A 456 -27.83 -0.97 7.67
C LYS A 456 -28.69 0.18 7.13
N TYR A 457 -28.09 1.36 6.98
CA TYR A 457 -28.76 2.50 6.35
C TYR A 457 -28.98 2.25 4.86
N SER A 458 -30.22 2.47 4.37
CA SER A 458 -30.60 2.31 2.96
C SER A 458 -31.05 3.64 2.37
N ASP A 459 -32.31 4.04 2.61
CA ASP A 459 -32.83 5.36 2.31
C ASP A 459 -34.04 5.71 3.19
N GLU A 460 -34.46 6.98 3.19
CA GLU A 460 -35.58 7.47 4.00
C GLU A 460 -36.93 6.82 3.63
N LYS A 461 -37.09 6.37 2.37
CA LYS A 461 -38.31 5.68 1.90
C LYS A 461 -38.38 4.27 2.48
N ALA A 462 -37.27 3.55 2.55
CA ALA A 462 -37.15 2.23 3.16
C ALA A 462 -37.40 2.30 4.67
N ILE A 463 -36.83 3.30 5.35
CA ILE A 463 -37.09 3.58 6.77
C ILE A 463 -38.58 3.80 7.01
N LYS A 464 -39.24 4.63 6.18
CA LYS A 464 -40.68 4.90 6.28
C LYS A 464 -41.52 3.65 6.04
N ASN A 465 -41.19 2.84 5.02
CA ASN A 465 -41.90 1.60 4.72
C ASN A 465 -41.82 0.58 5.87
N MET A 466 -40.64 0.46 6.50
CA MET A 466 -40.45 -0.39 7.66
C MET A 466 -41.25 0.14 8.86
N ALA A 467 -41.21 1.46 9.11
CA ALA A 467 -41.98 2.10 10.18
C ALA A 467 -43.50 1.91 10.00
N ASP A 468 -44.01 2.03 8.78
CA ASP A 468 -45.42 1.82 8.46
C ASP A 468 -45.83 0.35 8.66
N GLY A 469 -44.95 -0.60 8.33
CA GLY A 469 -45.15 -2.02 8.65
C GLY A 469 -45.26 -2.26 10.15
N MET A 470 -44.32 -1.71 10.93
CA MET A 470 -44.31 -1.82 12.38
C MET A 470 -45.55 -1.19 13.03
N ASN A 471 -45.92 0.02 12.60
CA ASN A 471 -47.11 0.72 13.11
C ASN A 471 -48.39 -0.13 12.95
N ARG A 472 -48.54 -0.80 11.80
CA ARG A 472 -49.68 -1.69 11.55
C ARG A 472 -49.69 -2.90 12.49
N LYS A 473 -48.52 -3.41 12.85
CA LYS A 473 -48.38 -4.53 13.80
C LYS A 473 -48.67 -4.10 15.24
N LEU A 474 -48.08 -3.00 15.70
CA LEU A 474 -48.22 -2.52 17.08
C LEU A 474 -49.61 -1.97 17.38
N HIS A 475 -50.15 -1.14 16.47
CA HIS A 475 -51.39 -0.38 16.72
C HIS A 475 -52.62 -0.94 15.99
N GLY A 476 -52.44 -1.98 15.18
CA GLY A 476 -53.51 -2.58 14.39
C GLY A 476 -53.92 -1.74 13.19
N THR A 477 -54.83 -2.27 12.37
CA THR A 477 -55.39 -1.57 11.20
C THR A 477 -56.86 -1.90 10.99
N LYS A 478 -57.61 -0.92 10.46
CA LYS A 478 -58.94 -1.13 9.89
C LYS A 478 -58.87 -0.84 8.38
N LYS A 479 -59.04 -1.88 7.56
CA LYS A 479 -59.37 -1.74 6.13
C LYS A 479 -60.68 -2.46 5.86
N LYS A 480 -61.43 -2.00 4.85
CA LYS A 480 -62.87 -2.20 4.58
C LYS A 480 -63.51 -3.56 4.95
N ASN A 481 -62.78 -4.70 5.03
CA ASN A 481 -63.29 -6.00 5.49
C ASN A 481 -62.34 -6.83 6.41
N LYS A 482 -61.24 -6.26 6.94
CA LYS A 482 -60.33 -6.95 7.88
C LYS A 482 -59.90 -6.01 9.00
N LYS A 483 -60.13 -6.41 10.26
CA LYS A 483 -59.69 -5.71 11.47
C LYS A 483 -58.49 -6.46 12.07
N VAL A 484 -57.31 -5.86 11.96
CA VAL A 484 -56.13 -6.33 12.69
C VAL A 484 -56.13 -5.63 14.04
N LEU A 485 -56.20 -6.41 15.12
CA LEU A 485 -56.17 -5.88 16.48
C LEU A 485 -54.75 -5.40 16.84
N PRO A 486 -54.62 -4.38 17.70
CA PRO A 486 -53.32 -3.95 18.20
C PRO A 486 -52.64 -5.07 19.01
N LEU A 487 -51.31 -5.04 19.01
CA LEU A 487 -50.51 -5.99 19.78
C LEU A 487 -50.72 -5.73 21.28
N PRO A 488 -51.02 -6.75 22.10
CA PRO A 488 -51.15 -6.58 23.54
C PRO A 488 -49.88 -5.99 24.18
N PRO A 489 -49.97 -5.17 25.24
CA PRO A 489 -48.79 -4.50 25.83
C PRO A 489 -47.75 -5.41 26.47
N LYS A 490 -48.13 -6.63 26.88
CA LYS A 490 -47.21 -7.61 27.49
C LYS A 490 -47.05 -8.82 26.58
N HIS A 491 -45.81 -9.23 26.32
CA HIS A 491 -45.51 -10.36 25.43
C HIS A 491 -46.15 -11.68 25.86
N ILE A 492 -46.37 -11.89 27.17
CA ILE A 492 -47.07 -13.08 27.71
C ILE A 492 -48.52 -13.22 27.20
N GLN A 493 -49.14 -12.13 26.73
CA GLN A 493 -50.50 -12.09 26.17
C GLN A 493 -50.52 -12.29 24.65
N TRP A 494 -49.35 -12.39 24.00
CA TRP A 494 -49.26 -12.63 22.57
C TRP A 494 -49.62 -14.08 22.24
N LYS A 495 -49.95 -14.35 20.97
CA LYS A 495 -50.41 -15.65 20.51
C LYS A 495 -49.49 -16.21 19.43
N GLU A 496 -49.45 -17.54 19.33
CA GLU A 496 -48.79 -18.26 18.24
C GLU A 496 -47.32 -17.82 18.04
N ILE A 497 -46.93 -17.54 16.79
CA ILE A 497 -45.57 -17.21 16.38
C ILE A 497 -45.08 -15.92 17.07
N ASP A 498 -45.96 -14.95 17.30
CA ASP A 498 -45.57 -13.71 17.99
C ASP A 498 -45.10 -14.01 19.41
N LYS A 499 -45.76 -14.94 20.11
CA LYS A 499 -45.36 -15.34 21.46
C LYS A 499 -44.00 -16.01 21.47
N THR A 500 -43.75 -16.95 20.56
CA THR A 500 -42.46 -17.64 20.47
C THR A 500 -41.29 -16.68 20.23
N ILE A 501 -41.46 -15.74 19.30
CA ILE A 501 -40.44 -14.73 19.00
C ILE A 501 -40.32 -13.74 20.17
N GLY A 502 -41.44 -13.35 20.76
CA GLY A 502 -41.48 -12.48 21.94
C GLY A 502 -40.74 -13.08 23.14
N ASP A 503 -40.95 -14.36 23.43
CA ASP A 503 -40.27 -15.06 24.53
C ASP A 503 -38.75 -15.11 24.29
N ALA A 504 -38.31 -15.31 23.03
CA ALA A 504 -36.90 -15.29 22.66
C ALA A 504 -36.26 -13.91 22.85
N ILE A 505 -36.92 -12.85 22.36
CA ILE A 505 -36.46 -11.47 22.52
C ILE A 505 -36.44 -11.09 24.01
N TYR A 506 -37.49 -11.41 24.77
CA TYR A 506 -37.57 -11.09 26.20
C TYR A 506 -36.48 -11.81 26.99
N LYS A 507 -36.24 -13.09 26.71
CA LYS A 507 -35.12 -13.84 27.30
C LYS A 507 -33.77 -13.21 26.95
N ALA A 508 -33.56 -12.83 25.69
CA ALA A 508 -32.33 -12.18 25.24
C ALA A 508 -32.10 -10.84 25.98
N MET A 509 -33.15 -10.02 26.14
CA MET A 509 -33.10 -8.74 26.85
C MET A 509 -32.86 -8.86 28.36
N THR A 510 -33.24 -9.98 28.99
CA THR A 510 -33.28 -10.12 30.46
C THR A 510 -32.22 -11.05 31.04
N THR A 511 -31.29 -11.54 30.21
CA THR A 511 -30.21 -12.46 30.64
C THR A 511 -28.86 -11.75 30.70
N GLU A 512 -28.19 -11.77 31.87
CA GLU A 512 -26.87 -11.16 32.10
C GLU A 512 -25.73 -11.81 31.32
N LYS A 513 -25.69 -13.15 31.25
CA LYS A 513 -24.62 -13.87 30.54
C LYS A 513 -24.74 -13.66 29.02
N LEU A 514 -23.62 -13.31 28.38
CA LEU A 514 -23.43 -13.45 26.94
C LEU A 514 -23.46 -14.93 26.56
#